data_AF-A0A8J1ZVF8-F1
#
_entry.id   AF-A0A8J1ZVF8-F1
#
_cell.length_a   1.000
_cell.length_b   1.000
_cell.length_c   1.000
_cell.angle_alpha   90.00
_cell.angle_beta   90.00
_cell.angle_gamma   90.00
#
_symmetry.space_group_name_H-M   'P 1'
#
loop_
_entity.id
_entity.type
_entity.pdbx_description
1 polymer ?
#
loop_
_entity_poly.entity_id
_entity_poly.type
_entity_poly.pdbx_seq_one_letter_code
_entity_poly.pdbx_strand_id
1 'polypeptide(L)'
;MRRFFVAILLAQITAVGGQSPVASNLVQQLAEDINRIEVKGVSGKRFSGEAFRVSQVPKSFQNLKRSDLKDLRSAEKRKHCPRWIVVTSIFQPSDAVRKLGEMTKKGWCFVVVADVNGPTDYDDVEGVVYLTPQHQKRLHYHIVDYIPWRHFGRKNIGFLYAIEHGAEVIYDTDDDNRIKELEIPIWLPERNETLEGGPYVPLKMYSVDQKWNRNVVNSYLDFEPTCGERIWPRGFPLDNINDAKDQHPQLTEMEGAKKPPAIQQFLADEDPDVDAIFRLTGQLPCRFAEKRHAVVLPKGQLTPYNAQCVVNLKSAFWALLLPVTVNGRVSDIWRSYIAQKLLWDIDEHVAFMPAHVIHDRVFHDYLKDFQSELDLYLKGGALVKFLVGWRSDAPTLVERIEQLWTELYERGFVEEGDLRLAQAWIRDLLALGYRFPELKIPKILSARSAGVGEASRGGVEMGSGGGEL
;
A
#
# COMPACT_ATOMS: atom_id res chain seq x y z
N MET A 1 0.19 43.33 -10.64
CA MET A 1 -1.19 43.13 -11.19
C MET A 1 -2.23 42.76 -10.13
N ARG A 2 -2.09 41.66 -9.36
CA ARG A 2 -3.09 41.27 -8.33
C ARG A 2 -3.35 42.33 -7.24
N ARG A 3 -2.31 42.98 -6.71
CA ARG A 3 -2.44 44.09 -5.74
C ARG A 3 -3.20 45.30 -6.30
N PHE A 4 -3.14 45.52 -7.62
CA PHE A 4 -3.78 46.65 -8.30
C PHE A 4 -5.27 46.41 -8.48
N PHE A 5 -5.67 45.19 -8.88
CA PHE A 5 -7.08 44.79 -8.99
C PHE A 5 -7.79 44.78 -7.63
N VAL A 6 -7.11 44.37 -6.57
CA VAL A 6 -7.66 44.35 -5.21
C VAL A 6 -7.81 45.76 -4.64
N ALA A 7 -6.88 46.67 -4.93
CA ALA A 7 -7.01 48.09 -4.54
C ALA A 7 -8.23 48.76 -5.21
N ILE A 8 -8.51 48.41 -6.47
CA ILE A 8 -9.71 48.87 -7.19
C ILE A 8 -10.98 48.28 -6.56
N LEU A 9 -10.97 46.98 -6.21
CA LEU A 9 -12.11 46.32 -5.57
C LEU A 9 -12.39 46.89 -4.17
N LEU A 10 -11.35 47.16 -3.38
CA LEU A 10 -11.47 47.79 -2.05
C LEU A 10 -11.97 49.23 -2.15
N ALA A 11 -11.52 49.99 -3.15
CA ALA A 11 -12.01 51.35 -3.41
C ALA A 11 -13.48 51.37 -3.87
N GLN A 12 -13.93 50.34 -4.60
CA GLN A 12 -15.34 50.19 -4.99
C GLN A 12 -16.21 49.78 -3.78
N ILE A 13 -15.72 48.92 -2.90
CA ILE A 13 -16.45 48.51 -1.68
C ILE A 13 -16.60 49.69 -0.70
N THR A 14 -15.59 50.55 -0.55
CA THR A 14 -15.69 51.75 0.28
C THR A 14 -16.56 52.85 -0.33
N ALA A 15 -16.68 52.91 -1.67
CA ALA A 15 -17.50 53.91 -2.37
C ALA A 15 -19.01 53.59 -2.41
N VAL A 16 -19.41 52.31 -2.30
CA VAL A 16 -20.82 51.88 -2.45
C VAL A 16 -21.62 51.87 -1.12
N GLY A 17 -20.97 52.15 0.00
CA GLY A 17 -21.64 52.76 1.15
C GLY A 17 -21.86 51.89 2.39
N GLY A 18 -21.89 52.60 3.52
CA GLY A 18 -22.41 52.16 4.81
C GLY A 18 -21.34 51.60 5.75
N GLN A 19 -21.04 52.34 6.83
CA GLN A 19 -20.24 51.88 7.97
C GLN A 19 -20.90 50.66 8.64
N SER A 20 -20.73 49.47 8.05
CA SER A 20 -21.06 48.19 8.68
C SER A 20 -19.80 47.64 9.35
N PRO A 21 -19.83 47.38 10.67
CA PRO A 21 -18.69 46.78 11.40
C PRO A 21 -18.23 45.44 10.81
N VAL A 22 -19.16 44.72 10.15
CA VAL A 22 -18.89 43.41 9.52
C VAL A 22 -18.04 43.57 8.26
N ALA A 23 -18.29 44.60 7.44
CA ALA A 23 -17.52 44.86 6.23
C ALA A 23 -16.10 45.35 6.56
N SER A 24 -15.95 46.15 7.62
CA SER A 24 -14.64 46.61 8.12
C SER A 24 -13.77 45.46 8.62
N ASN A 25 -14.34 44.53 9.39
CA ASN A 25 -13.62 43.35 9.87
C ASN A 25 -13.20 42.42 8.73
N LEU A 26 -14.08 42.20 7.74
CA LEU A 26 -13.76 41.34 6.60
C LEU A 26 -12.61 41.93 5.76
N VAL A 27 -12.59 43.26 5.58
CA VAL A 27 -11.54 43.98 4.86
C VAL A 27 -10.21 43.96 5.63
N GLN A 28 -10.24 44.13 6.96
CA GLN A 28 -9.03 43.98 7.79
C GLN A 28 -8.49 42.56 7.77
N GLN A 29 -9.35 41.55 7.85
CA GLN A 29 -8.96 40.15 7.85
C GLN A 29 -8.38 39.73 6.49
N LEU A 30 -8.98 40.17 5.37
CA LEU A 30 -8.41 40.01 4.04
C LEU A 30 -7.07 40.75 3.87
N ALA A 31 -6.92 41.94 4.44
CA ALA A 31 -5.66 42.69 4.38
C ALA A 31 -4.55 42.03 5.22
N GLU A 32 -4.88 41.45 6.37
CA GLU A 32 -3.98 40.65 7.20
C GLU A 32 -3.59 39.34 6.52
N ASP A 33 -4.55 38.64 5.89
CA ASP A 33 -4.29 37.41 5.13
C ASP A 33 -3.43 37.68 3.89
N ILE A 34 -3.59 38.82 3.23
CA ILE A 34 -2.76 39.24 2.09
C ILE A 34 -1.35 39.64 2.56
N ASN A 35 -1.20 40.28 3.73
CA ASN A 35 0.10 40.62 4.32
C ASN A 35 0.83 39.41 4.91
N ARG A 36 0.11 38.33 5.26
CA ARG A 36 0.70 37.03 5.67
C ARG A 36 1.31 36.24 4.52
N ILE A 37 1.08 36.63 3.26
CA ILE A 37 1.77 36.05 2.10
C ILE A 37 3.13 36.75 1.95
N GLU A 38 4.01 36.55 2.93
CA GLU A 38 5.44 36.78 2.76
C GLU A 38 5.96 35.65 1.86
N VAL A 39 6.00 35.86 0.54
CA VAL A 39 6.58 34.89 -0.39
C VAL A 39 8.10 34.86 -0.16
N LYS A 40 8.54 34.04 0.79
CA LYS A 40 9.97 33.76 1.01
C LYS A 40 10.47 32.83 -0.09
N GLY A 41 10.88 33.42 -1.20
CA GLY A 41 11.29 32.73 -2.43
C GLY A 41 12.69 32.10 -2.40
N VAL A 42 13.18 31.60 -1.27
CA VAL A 42 14.57 31.07 -1.20
C VAL A 42 14.62 29.55 -1.26
N SER A 43 13.67 28.82 -0.68
CA SER A 43 13.60 27.35 -0.80
C SER A 43 12.25 26.77 -0.36
N GLY A 44 11.88 25.64 -0.95
CA GLY A 44 10.77 24.81 -0.48
C GLY A 44 11.16 24.01 0.77
N LYS A 45 10.17 23.63 1.59
CA LYS A 45 10.37 22.70 2.71
C LYS A 45 10.01 21.28 2.28
N ARG A 46 10.88 20.31 2.58
CA ARG A 46 10.54 18.89 2.44
C ARG A 46 9.56 18.48 3.53
N PHE A 47 8.71 17.51 3.21
CA PHE A 47 7.88 16.85 4.20
C PHE A 47 8.78 16.09 5.19
N SER A 48 8.65 16.37 6.49
CA SER A 48 9.55 15.83 7.51
C SER A 48 9.27 14.36 7.85
N GLY A 49 8.01 13.93 7.76
CA GLY A 49 7.55 12.64 8.27
C GLY A 49 7.55 12.54 9.80
N GLU A 50 7.77 13.66 10.49
CA GLU A 50 7.67 13.73 11.95
C GLU A 50 6.20 13.81 12.38
N ALA A 51 5.89 13.24 13.55
CA ALA A 51 4.55 13.33 14.09
C ALA A 51 4.22 14.79 14.42
N PHE A 52 3.08 15.27 13.93
CA PHE A 52 2.62 16.65 14.18
C PHE A 52 1.27 16.70 14.88
N ARG A 53 0.62 15.54 15.05
CA ARG A 53 -0.64 15.39 15.79
C ARG A 53 -0.60 14.11 16.62
N VAL A 54 -1.52 14.02 17.58
CA VAL A 54 -1.71 12.83 18.43
C VAL A 54 -3.12 12.31 18.18
N SER A 55 -3.24 11.01 17.93
CA SER A 55 -4.54 10.39 17.68
C SER A 55 -5.45 10.45 18.91
N GLN A 56 -6.68 10.88 18.69
CA GLN A 56 -7.77 10.78 19.66
C GLN A 56 -8.65 9.54 19.42
N VAL A 57 -8.36 8.76 18.37
CA VAL A 57 -9.08 7.52 18.09
C VAL A 57 -8.69 6.48 19.14
N PRO A 58 -9.67 5.89 19.87
CA PRO A 58 -9.37 4.86 20.85
C PRO A 58 -8.69 3.65 20.22
N LYS A 59 -7.67 3.11 20.89
CA LYS A 59 -7.03 1.83 20.51
C LYS A 59 -8.03 0.70 20.76
N SER A 60 -8.60 0.18 19.68
CA SER A 60 -9.66 -0.82 19.71
C SER A 60 -9.17 -2.21 20.07
N PHE A 61 -7.87 -2.49 19.90
CA PHE A 61 -7.33 -3.84 20.05
C PHE A 61 -6.28 -3.98 21.16
N GLN A 62 -6.05 -2.92 21.93
CA GLN A 62 -5.09 -2.92 23.03
C GLN A 62 -5.47 -3.96 24.09
N ASN A 63 -4.51 -4.81 24.49
CA ASN A 63 -4.69 -5.85 25.51
C ASN A 63 -5.71 -6.95 25.17
N LEU A 64 -6.07 -7.14 23.89
CA LEU A 64 -6.93 -8.26 23.49
C LEU A 64 -6.25 -9.60 23.81
N LYS A 65 -6.95 -10.46 24.54
CA LYS A 65 -6.47 -11.83 24.74
C LYS A 65 -6.78 -12.64 23.50
N ARG A 66 -5.93 -13.63 23.20
CA ARG A 66 -6.13 -14.56 22.07
C ARG A 66 -7.44 -15.35 22.15
N SER A 67 -8.02 -15.49 23.35
CA SER A 67 -9.36 -16.06 23.59
C SER A 67 -10.47 -15.21 22.99
N ASP A 68 -10.32 -13.89 23.02
CA ASP A 68 -11.37 -12.91 22.71
C ASP A 68 -11.58 -12.81 21.19
N LEU A 69 -10.64 -13.34 20.40
CA LEU A 69 -10.68 -13.40 18.93
C LEU A 69 -11.42 -14.64 18.39
N LYS A 70 -11.89 -15.55 19.26
CA LYS A 70 -12.44 -16.86 18.83
C LYS A 70 -13.95 -16.89 18.58
N ASP A 71 -14.70 -15.84 18.94
CA ASP A 71 -16.16 -15.92 19.08
C ASP A 71 -16.98 -15.13 18.05
N LEU A 72 -16.40 -14.79 16.91
CA LEU A 72 -17.15 -14.26 15.77
C LEU A 72 -17.05 -15.27 14.62
N ARG A 73 -17.99 -16.23 14.59
CA ARG A 73 -18.13 -17.19 13.49
C ARG A 73 -19.58 -17.21 13.03
N SER A 74 -19.82 -16.77 11.81
CA SER A 74 -21.02 -17.19 11.09
C SER A 74 -20.80 -18.59 10.52
N ALA A 75 -21.64 -19.54 10.93
CA ALA A 75 -21.59 -20.95 10.57
C ALA A 75 -22.41 -21.27 9.30
N GLU A 76 -22.57 -20.32 8.38
CA GLU A 76 -23.27 -20.60 7.13
C GLU A 76 -22.34 -21.31 6.15
N LYS A 77 -22.76 -22.50 5.71
CA LYS A 77 -22.14 -23.22 4.60
C LYS A 77 -22.29 -22.39 3.32
N ARG A 78 -21.28 -21.61 2.98
CA ARG A 78 -21.20 -20.89 1.70
C ARG A 78 -20.34 -21.67 0.72
N LYS A 79 -20.54 -21.45 -0.59
CA LYS A 79 -19.77 -22.08 -1.65
C LYS A 79 -18.29 -21.75 -1.43
N HIS A 80 -17.50 -22.76 -1.07
CA HIS A 80 -16.08 -22.63 -0.75
C HIS A 80 -15.27 -22.54 -2.04
N CYS A 81 -14.49 -21.47 -2.21
CA CYS A 81 -13.62 -21.29 -3.35
C CYS A 81 -12.23 -20.81 -2.89
N PRO A 82 -11.16 -21.59 -3.09
CA PRO A 82 -9.85 -21.27 -2.54
C PRO A 82 -9.08 -20.21 -3.33
N ARG A 83 -9.42 -19.98 -4.60
CA ARG A 83 -8.69 -19.07 -5.51
C ARG A 83 -9.63 -18.00 -6.03
N TRP A 84 -9.32 -16.74 -5.77
CA TRP A 84 -10.16 -15.60 -6.13
C TRP A 84 -9.42 -14.57 -6.96
N ILE A 85 -10.06 -14.12 -8.04
CA ILE A 85 -9.70 -12.91 -8.77
C ILE A 85 -10.55 -11.78 -8.20
N VAL A 86 -9.93 -10.65 -7.86
CA VAL A 86 -10.62 -9.47 -7.34
C VAL A 86 -10.27 -8.27 -8.20
N VAL A 87 -11.29 -7.71 -8.84
CA VAL A 87 -11.21 -6.50 -9.68
C VAL A 87 -12.17 -5.45 -9.13
N THR A 88 -11.86 -4.18 -9.31
CA THR A 88 -12.83 -3.08 -9.17
C THR A 88 -12.94 -2.40 -10.54
N SER A 89 -14.15 -2.00 -10.96
CA SER A 89 -14.32 -1.38 -12.28
C SER A 89 -15.54 -0.46 -12.32
N ILE A 90 -15.43 0.58 -13.16
CA ILE A 90 -16.54 1.45 -13.58
C ILE A 90 -16.87 1.29 -15.07
N PHE A 91 -16.24 0.34 -15.76
CA PHE A 91 -16.38 0.12 -17.19
C PHE A 91 -17.16 -1.16 -17.46
N GLN A 92 -17.73 -1.26 -18.67
CA GLN A 92 -18.20 -2.54 -19.20
C GLN A 92 -17.02 -3.51 -19.33
N PRO A 93 -17.23 -4.84 -19.28
CA PRO A 93 -16.13 -5.78 -19.31
C PRO A 93 -15.28 -5.64 -20.57
N SER A 94 -13.99 -5.36 -20.34
CA SER A 94 -12.97 -5.33 -21.38
C SER A 94 -12.60 -6.75 -21.84
N ASP A 95 -11.82 -6.85 -22.91
CA ASP A 95 -11.26 -8.13 -23.34
C ASP A 95 -10.36 -8.77 -22.27
N ALA A 96 -9.63 -7.95 -21.50
CA ALA A 96 -8.85 -8.40 -20.35
C ALA A 96 -9.76 -9.06 -19.29
N VAL A 97 -10.87 -8.41 -18.95
CA VAL A 97 -11.82 -8.96 -17.98
C VAL A 97 -12.53 -10.21 -18.49
N ARG A 98 -12.86 -10.27 -19.79
CA ARG A 98 -13.43 -11.49 -20.40
C ARG A 98 -12.47 -12.66 -20.31
N LYS A 99 -11.19 -12.41 -20.58
CA LYS A 99 -10.12 -13.42 -20.43
C LYS A 99 -9.93 -13.85 -18.98
N LEU A 100 -10.05 -12.94 -18.01
CA LEU A 100 -10.09 -13.30 -16.58
C LEU A 100 -11.33 -14.15 -16.25
N GLY A 101 -12.48 -13.87 -16.84
CA GLY A 101 -13.70 -14.67 -16.71
C GLY A 101 -13.52 -16.13 -17.11
N GLU A 102 -12.70 -16.42 -18.13
CA GLU A 102 -12.37 -17.79 -18.54
C GLU A 102 -11.64 -18.59 -17.45
N MET A 103 -10.95 -17.92 -16.51
CA MET A 103 -10.30 -18.58 -15.37
C MET A 103 -11.30 -19.26 -14.43
N THR A 104 -12.58 -18.88 -14.49
CA THR A 104 -13.65 -19.55 -13.73
C THR A 104 -13.81 -21.02 -14.14
N LYS A 105 -13.58 -21.33 -15.42
CA LYS A 105 -13.55 -22.70 -15.97
C LYS A 105 -12.32 -23.48 -15.52
N LYS A 106 -11.29 -22.79 -15.01
CA LYS A 106 -10.08 -23.36 -14.40
C LYS A 106 -10.14 -23.39 -12.87
N GLY A 107 -11.31 -23.18 -12.29
CA GLY A 107 -11.57 -23.29 -10.86
C GLY A 107 -11.14 -22.08 -10.03
N TRP A 108 -11.00 -20.91 -10.65
CA TRP A 108 -11.00 -19.63 -9.94
C TRP A 108 -12.42 -19.14 -9.70
N CYS A 109 -12.63 -18.39 -8.63
CA CYS A 109 -13.80 -17.53 -8.51
C CYS A 109 -13.40 -16.11 -8.86
N PHE A 110 -14.36 -15.33 -9.34
CA PHE A 110 -14.11 -13.98 -9.79
C PHE A 110 -15.15 -13.04 -9.21
N VAL A 111 -14.69 -11.98 -8.53
CA VAL A 111 -15.53 -10.90 -8.06
C VAL A 111 -15.09 -9.58 -8.67
N VAL A 112 -16.07 -8.82 -9.17
CA VAL A 112 -15.88 -7.46 -9.64
C VAL A 112 -16.68 -6.52 -8.73
N VAL A 113 -15.99 -5.58 -8.11
CA VAL A 113 -16.60 -4.54 -7.26
C VAL A 113 -16.97 -3.35 -8.13
N ALA A 114 -18.27 -3.05 -8.20
CA ALA A 114 -18.78 -1.89 -8.94
C ALA A 114 -18.56 -0.59 -8.17
N ASP A 115 -18.69 0.55 -8.86
CA ASP A 115 -18.89 1.87 -8.23
C ASP A 115 -20.17 2.51 -8.79
N VAL A 116 -20.63 3.64 -8.23
CA VAL A 116 -21.86 4.34 -8.64
C VAL A 116 -21.85 4.85 -10.08
N ASN A 117 -20.67 4.92 -10.70
CA ASN A 117 -20.52 5.33 -12.09
C ASN A 117 -20.35 4.12 -13.04
N GLY A 118 -20.38 2.89 -12.51
CA GLY A 118 -20.20 1.67 -13.29
C GLY A 118 -21.48 1.15 -13.94
N PRO A 119 -21.37 0.07 -14.73
CA PRO A 119 -22.53 -0.59 -15.31
C PRO A 119 -23.45 -1.19 -14.22
N THR A 120 -24.70 -1.45 -14.58
CA THR A 120 -25.70 -2.02 -13.65
C THR A 120 -25.57 -3.52 -13.48
N ASP A 121 -24.96 -4.18 -14.46
CA ASP A 121 -24.79 -5.62 -14.60
C ASP A 121 -23.44 -5.92 -15.26
N TYR A 122 -23.10 -7.21 -15.30
CA TYR A 122 -21.82 -7.71 -15.83
C TYR A 122 -22.01 -9.08 -16.49
N ASP A 123 -23.19 -9.28 -17.08
CA ASP A 123 -23.70 -10.59 -17.50
C ASP A 123 -22.90 -11.22 -18.66
N ASP A 124 -22.17 -10.39 -19.41
CA ASP A 124 -21.27 -10.84 -20.48
C ASP A 124 -20.04 -11.63 -19.99
N VAL A 125 -19.82 -11.73 -18.67
CA VAL A 125 -18.70 -12.49 -18.08
C VAL A 125 -19.24 -13.64 -17.26
N GLU A 126 -19.21 -14.83 -17.85
CA GLU A 126 -19.71 -16.05 -17.22
C GLU A 126 -18.98 -16.33 -15.89
N GLY A 127 -19.75 -16.61 -14.83
CA GLY A 127 -19.21 -17.02 -13.53
C GLY A 127 -18.70 -15.88 -12.63
N VAL A 128 -18.81 -14.63 -13.06
CA VAL A 128 -18.44 -13.46 -12.25
C VAL A 128 -19.48 -13.17 -11.17
N VAL A 129 -19.02 -12.77 -9.99
CA VAL A 129 -19.85 -12.12 -8.97
C VAL A 129 -19.71 -10.62 -9.16
N TYR A 130 -20.77 -9.96 -9.58
CA TYR A 130 -20.80 -8.50 -9.69
C TYR A 130 -21.41 -7.87 -8.43
N LEU A 131 -20.59 -7.18 -7.64
CA LEU A 131 -21.03 -6.48 -6.43
C LEU A 131 -21.49 -5.07 -6.79
N THR A 132 -22.76 -4.94 -7.18
CA THR A 132 -23.41 -3.64 -7.43
C THR A 132 -23.40 -2.74 -6.20
N PRO A 133 -23.63 -1.41 -6.33
CA PRO A 133 -23.75 -0.53 -5.17
C PRO A 133 -24.79 -1.00 -4.12
N GLN A 134 -25.90 -1.56 -4.58
CA GLN A 134 -26.95 -2.11 -3.72
C GLN A 134 -26.50 -3.41 -3.05
N HIS A 135 -25.71 -4.25 -3.73
CA HIS A 135 -25.16 -5.47 -3.14
C HIS A 135 -24.17 -5.12 -2.05
N GLN A 136 -23.25 -4.19 -2.32
CA GLN A 136 -22.25 -3.73 -1.37
C GLN A 136 -22.86 -3.19 -0.07
N LYS A 137 -23.97 -2.43 -0.16
CA LYS A 137 -24.70 -1.93 1.03
C LYS A 137 -25.36 -3.03 1.87
N ARG A 138 -25.59 -4.21 1.30
CA ARG A 138 -26.14 -5.38 2.00
C ARG A 138 -25.05 -6.27 2.56
N LEU A 139 -23.79 -6.06 2.18
CA LEU A 139 -22.65 -6.71 2.83
C LEU A 139 -22.49 -6.05 4.20
N HIS A 140 -22.69 -6.83 5.26
CA HIS A 140 -22.64 -6.35 6.64
C HIS A 140 -21.21 -6.15 7.17
N TYR A 141 -20.27 -5.81 6.29
CA TYR A 141 -18.88 -5.54 6.67
C TYR A 141 -18.76 -4.13 7.27
N HIS A 142 -18.00 -4.01 8.35
CA HIS A 142 -17.72 -2.74 9.00
C HIS A 142 -16.99 -1.74 8.09
N ILE A 143 -16.14 -2.20 7.16
CA ILE A 143 -15.42 -1.30 6.25
C ILE A 143 -16.34 -0.47 5.33
N VAL A 144 -17.57 -0.94 5.05
CA VAL A 144 -18.48 -0.29 4.11
C VAL A 144 -18.83 1.14 4.56
N ASP A 145 -18.86 1.39 5.87
CA ASP A 145 -19.15 2.70 6.46
C ASP A 145 -18.00 3.72 6.28
N TYR A 146 -16.78 3.24 6.00
CA TYR A 146 -15.58 4.07 5.91
C TYR A 146 -15.05 4.22 4.48
N ILE A 147 -15.60 3.50 3.51
CA ILE A 147 -15.14 3.54 2.12
C ILE A 147 -16.03 4.46 1.27
N PRO A 148 -15.48 5.56 0.72
CA PRO A 148 -16.25 6.47 -0.13
C PRO A 148 -16.66 5.84 -1.47
N TRP A 149 -17.67 6.42 -2.11
CA TRP A 149 -17.96 6.17 -3.52
C TRP A 149 -16.96 6.90 -4.42
N ARG A 150 -16.85 6.48 -5.67
CA ARG A 150 -15.91 7.00 -6.68
C ARG A 150 -14.47 6.90 -6.22
N HIS A 151 -14.13 5.77 -5.62
CA HIS A 151 -12.82 5.57 -5.03
C HIS A 151 -12.30 4.16 -5.27
N PHE A 152 -11.05 4.08 -5.75
CA PHE A 152 -10.35 2.85 -6.05
C PHE A 152 -10.36 1.83 -4.89
N GLY A 153 -10.23 2.33 -3.65
CA GLY A 153 -10.28 1.50 -2.45
C GLY A 153 -11.58 0.74 -2.19
N ARG A 154 -12.64 0.87 -3.02
CA ARG A 154 -13.79 -0.05 -3.00
C ARG A 154 -13.41 -1.50 -3.22
N LYS A 155 -12.28 -1.76 -3.89
CA LYS A 155 -11.68 -3.09 -4.04
C LYS A 155 -11.52 -3.84 -2.70
N ASN A 156 -11.35 -3.12 -1.58
CA ASN A 156 -11.34 -3.70 -0.23
C ASN A 156 -12.56 -4.58 0.08
N ILE A 157 -13.74 -4.22 -0.42
CA ILE A 157 -14.98 -4.99 -0.24
C ILE A 157 -14.88 -6.34 -0.96
N GLY A 158 -14.28 -6.36 -2.16
CA GLY A 158 -14.03 -7.58 -2.92
C GLY A 158 -13.06 -8.52 -2.23
N PHE A 159 -12.05 -7.99 -1.53
CA PHE A 159 -11.14 -8.79 -0.72
C PHE A 159 -11.86 -9.46 0.45
N LEU A 160 -12.68 -8.74 1.23
CA LEU A 160 -13.47 -9.37 2.31
C LEU A 160 -14.46 -10.39 1.75
N TYR A 161 -15.09 -10.09 0.61
CA TYR A 161 -15.98 -11.04 -0.06
C TYR A 161 -15.26 -12.34 -0.42
N ALA A 162 -14.07 -12.26 -1.02
CA ALA A 162 -13.26 -13.44 -1.32
C ALA A 162 -12.89 -14.22 -0.05
N ILE A 163 -12.45 -13.53 1.01
CA ILE A 163 -12.07 -14.14 2.30
C ILE A 163 -13.26 -14.86 2.94
N GLU A 164 -14.42 -14.21 2.98
CA GLU A 164 -15.66 -14.77 3.50
C GLU A 164 -16.09 -16.04 2.73
N HIS A 165 -15.78 -16.11 1.44
CA HIS A 165 -16.07 -17.26 0.58
C HIS A 165 -14.91 -18.26 0.47
N GLY A 166 -13.98 -18.22 1.42
CA GLY A 166 -13.00 -19.27 1.64
C GLY A 166 -11.70 -19.12 0.87
N ALA A 167 -11.35 -17.90 0.43
CA ALA A 167 -10.08 -17.66 -0.25
C ALA A 167 -8.87 -18.17 0.56
N GLU A 168 -7.94 -18.78 -0.16
CA GLU A 168 -6.58 -19.09 0.27
C GLU A 168 -5.54 -18.33 -0.57
N VAL A 169 -5.94 -17.96 -1.80
CA VAL A 169 -5.18 -17.14 -2.73
C VAL A 169 -6.10 -16.07 -3.31
N ILE A 170 -5.63 -14.82 -3.32
CA ILE A 170 -6.30 -13.68 -3.98
C ILE A 170 -5.35 -13.12 -5.04
N TYR A 171 -5.82 -13.08 -6.29
CA TYR A 171 -5.20 -12.35 -7.38
C TYR A 171 -5.85 -10.97 -7.48
N ASP A 172 -5.08 -9.95 -7.05
CA ASP A 172 -5.43 -8.54 -7.08
C ASP A 172 -5.00 -7.94 -8.42
N THR A 173 -5.97 -7.59 -9.27
CA THR A 173 -5.72 -7.11 -10.63
C THR A 173 -6.74 -6.07 -11.08
N ASP A 174 -6.41 -5.27 -12.08
CA ASP A 174 -7.32 -4.27 -12.65
C ASP A 174 -7.92 -4.75 -13.98
N ASP A 175 -8.97 -4.07 -14.43
CA ASP A 175 -9.75 -4.42 -15.62
C ASP A 175 -9.06 -4.12 -16.96
N ASP A 176 -7.88 -3.52 -16.93
CA ASP A 176 -7.01 -3.24 -18.08
C ASP A 176 -5.73 -4.10 -18.10
N ASN A 177 -5.59 -5.08 -17.20
CA ASN A 177 -4.45 -5.99 -17.16
C ASN A 177 -4.77 -7.31 -17.86
N ARG A 178 -4.37 -7.43 -19.13
CA ARG A 178 -4.59 -8.64 -19.92
C ARG A 178 -3.52 -9.68 -19.60
N ILE A 179 -3.93 -10.80 -18.99
CA ILE A 179 -3.05 -11.97 -18.80
C ILE A 179 -2.52 -12.45 -20.16
N LYS A 180 -1.21 -12.73 -20.26
CA LYS A 180 -0.58 -13.20 -21.51
C LYS A 180 -1.09 -14.58 -21.89
N GLU A 181 -1.02 -15.50 -20.94
CA GLU A 181 -1.53 -16.86 -21.05
C GLU A 181 -2.84 -16.99 -20.28
N LEU A 182 -3.69 -17.97 -20.63
CA LEU A 182 -4.93 -18.24 -19.89
C LEU A 182 -4.62 -18.97 -18.57
N GLU A 183 -3.93 -18.27 -17.69
CA GLU A 183 -3.28 -18.85 -16.53
C GLU A 183 -2.94 -17.74 -15.55
N ILE A 184 -3.08 -17.97 -14.24
CA ILE A 184 -2.56 -17.06 -13.20
C ILE A 184 -1.48 -17.83 -12.43
N PRO A 185 -0.20 -17.46 -12.57
CA PRO A 185 0.90 -18.15 -11.90
C PRO A 185 0.83 -17.90 -10.40
N ILE A 186 0.92 -18.99 -9.63
CA ILE A 186 1.12 -18.93 -8.19
C ILE A 186 2.44 -19.63 -7.93
N TRP A 187 3.44 -18.92 -7.41
CA TRP A 187 4.66 -19.59 -7.01
C TRP A 187 4.41 -20.40 -5.75
N LEU A 188 4.71 -21.70 -5.84
CA LEU A 188 4.75 -22.63 -4.73
C LEU A 188 6.10 -23.36 -4.79
N PRO A 189 6.76 -23.59 -3.65
CA PRO A 189 8.06 -24.28 -3.58
C PRO A 189 7.94 -25.76 -3.95
N GLU A 190 6.77 -26.37 -3.71
CA GLU A 190 6.45 -27.76 -4.01
C GLU A 190 4.97 -27.83 -4.47
N ARG A 191 4.60 -28.93 -5.13
CA ARG A 191 3.21 -29.17 -5.55
C ARG A 191 2.34 -29.36 -4.31
N ASN A 192 1.50 -28.37 -3.99
CA ASN A 192 0.54 -28.49 -2.90
C ASN A 192 -0.74 -29.16 -3.43
N GLU A 193 -1.08 -30.34 -2.91
CA GLU A 193 -2.29 -31.10 -3.24
C GLU A 193 -3.58 -30.32 -2.94
N THR A 194 -3.56 -29.36 -1.99
CA THR A 194 -4.77 -28.55 -1.68
C THR A 194 -5.01 -27.39 -2.64
N LEU A 195 -4.01 -27.00 -3.44
CA LEU A 195 -4.09 -25.91 -4.44
C LEU A 195 -4.13 -26.46 -5.87
N GLU A 196 -4.74 -27.64 -6.06
CA GLU A 196 -4.88 -28.33 -7.34
C GLU A 196 -5.35 -27.40 -8.47
N GLY A 197 -4.63 -27.45 -9.60
CA GLY A 197 -5.01 -26.79 -10.85
C GLY A 197 -4.42 -25.39 -11.07
N GLY A 198 -3.56 -24.88 -10.17
CA GLY A 198 -2.68 -23.76 -10.50
C GLY A 198 -1.45 -24.27 -11.26
N PRO A 199 -0.98 -23.58 -12.31
CA PRO A 199 0.31 -23.89 -12.89
C PRO A 199 1.43 -23.80 -11.85
N TYR A 200 2.25 -24.84 -11.78
CA TYR A 200 3.47 -24.80 -11.00
C TYR A 200 4.57 -24.20 -11.88
N VAL A 201 5.14 -23.07 -11.49
CA VAL A 201 6.32 -22.51 -12.14
C VAL A 201 7.51 -22.69 -11.20
N PRO A 202 8.44 -23.65 -11.46
CA PRO A 202 9.67 -23.76 -10.69
C PRO A 202 10.54 -22.53 -11.00
N LEU A 203 10.38 -21.48 -10.19
CA LEU A 203 11.25 -20.31 -10.25
C LEU A 203 12.33 -20.44 -9.18
N LYS A 204 13.58 -20.21 -9.59
CA LYS A 204 14.65 -19.97 -8.62
C LYS A 204 14.33 -18.70 -7.86
N MET A 205 14.61 -18.67 -6.56
CA MET A 205 14.46 -17.46 -5.76
C MET A 205 15.83 -16.85 -5.57
N TYR A 206 15.93 -15.55 -5.82
CA TYR A 206 17.10 -14.76 -5.48
C TYR A 206 16.70 -13.73 -4.44
N SER A 207 17.51 -13.58 -3.41
CA SER A 207 17.41 -12.45 -2.49
C SER A 207 18.41 -11.40 -2.90
N VAL A 208 18.02 -10.14 -2.74
CA VAL A 208 18.97 -9.03 -2.72
C VAL A 208 19.99 -9.27 -1.59
N ASP A 209 21.28 -9.07 -1.86
CA ASP A 209 22.34 -9.25 -0.85
C ASP A 209 22.10 -8.32 0.36
N GLN A 210 22.20 -8.87 1.58
CA GLN A 210 22.06 -8.11 2.83
C GLN A 210 23.20 -7.12 3.07
N LYS A 211 24.36 -7.29 2.40
CA LYS A 211 25.44 -6.28 2.39
C LYS A 211 25.02 -4.99 1.70
N TRP A 212 23.91 -5.01 0.96
CA TRP A 212 23.31 -3.81 0.39
C TRP A 212 22.83 -2.87 1.50
N ASN A 213 23.62 -1.81 1.75
CA ASN A 213 23.38 -0.86 2.84
C ASN A 213 22.37 0.26 2.47
N ARG A 214 21.34 -0.08 1.70
CA ARG A 214 20.25 0.84 1.34
C ARG A 214 18.92 0.21 1.69
N ASN A 215 17.96 1.06 2.03
CA ASN A 215 16.62 0.60 2.40
C ASN A 215 15.64 0.52 1.23
N VAL A 216 16.06 0.95 0.04
CA VAL A 216 15.25 0.86 -1.17
C VAL A 216 16.00 0.11 -2.26
N VAL A 217 15.26 -0.69 -3.00
CA VAL A 217 15.76 -1.48 -4.13
C VAL A 217 14.81 -1.31 -5.30
N ASN A 218 15.34 -1.18 -6.51
CA ASN A 218 14.52 -1.09 -7.71
C ASN A 218 14.44 -2.44 -8.42
N SER A 219 13.43 -3.24 -8.06
CA SER A 219 13.30 -4.60 -8.58
C SER A 219 12.97 -4.71 -10.07
N TYR A 220 12.61 -3.62 -10.76
CA TYR A 220 12.33 -3.68 -12.20
C TYR A 220 13.59 -3.98 -13.00
N LEU A 221 14.75 -3.49 -12.55
CA LEU A 221 16.02 -3.63 -13.25
C LEU A 221 16.56 -5.06 -13.22
N ASP A 222 16.15 -5.85 -12.23
CA ASP A 222 16.48 -7.26 -12.15
C ASP A 222 15.85 -8.08 -13.29
N PHE A 223 14.87 -7.52 -14.01
CA PHE A 223 14.19 -8.16 -15.13
C PHE A 223 14.58 -7.59 -16.50
N GLU A 224 15.72 -6.91 -16.61
CA GLU A 224 16.31 -6.46 -17.89
C GLU A 224 15.31 -5.72 -18.81
N PRO A 225 14.82 -4.54 -18.38
CA PRO A 225 13.81 -3.78 -19.13
C PRO A 225 14.34 -3.29 -20.48
N THR A 226 13.52 -3.40 -21.53
CA THR A 226 13.88 -2.97 -22.90
C THR A 226 13.92 -1.46 -23.09
N CYS A 227 13.31 -0.69 -22.19
CA CYS A 227 13.26 0.78 -22.23
C CYS A 227 14.49 1.45 -21.57
N GLY A 228 15.52 0.66 -21.25
CA GLY A 228 16.76 1.12 -20.64
C GLY A 228 16.75 1.04 -19.12
N GLU A 229 17.91 1.31 -18.52
CA GLU A 229 18.16 1.15 -17.07
C GLU A 229 17.51 2.25 -16.22
N ARG A 230 16.97 3.30 -16.86
CA ARG A 230 16.35 4.44 -16.16
C ARG A 230 14.84 4.27 -16.00
N ILE A 231 14.40 3.13 -15.45
CA ILE A 231 13.00 2.84 -15.12
C ILE A 231 12.86 2.56 -13.63
N TRP A 232 11.74 2.92 -13.01
CA TRP A 232 11.42 2.60 -11.62
C TRP A 232 9.92 2.36 -11.44
N PRO A 233 9.51 1.54 -10.46
CA PRO A 233 8.10 1.34 -10.15
C PRO A 233 7.46 2.62 -9.61
N ARG A 234 6.17 2.80 -9.87
CA ARG A 234 5.41 3.95 -9.35
C ARG A 234 5.57 4.07 -7.83
N GLY A 235 5.95 5.26 -7.37
CA GLY A 235 6.16 5.56 -5.96
C GLY A 235 7.49 5.09 -5.38
N PHE A 236 8.45 4.73 -6.23
CA PHE A 236 9.84 4.62 -5.81
C PHE A 236 10.35 6.00 -5.38
N PRO A 237 11.08 6.16 -4.26
CA PRO A 237 11.47 7.49 -3.79
C PRO A 237 12.34 8.21 -4.81
N LEU A 238 11.89 9.40 -5.24
CA LEU A 238 12.57 10.16 -6.31
C LEU A 238 14.01 10.57 -5.96
N ASP A 239 14.34 10.66 -4.67
CA ASP A 239 15.71 10.93 -4.22
C ASP A 239 16.69 9.81 -4.63
N ASN A 240 16.19 8.63 -5.03
CA ASN A 240 16.99 7.44 -5.30
C ASN A 240 17.02 7.05 -6.79
N ILE A 241 16.32 7.75 -7.70
CA ILE A 241 16.19 7.33 -9.10
C ILE A 241 17.45 7.56 -9.95
N ASN A 242 18.36 8.46 -9.54
CA ASN A 242 19.54 8.83 -10.33
C ASN A 242 20.86 8.22 -9.80
N ASP A 243 20.84 7.42 -8.73
CA ASP A 243 22.04 6.81 -8.18
C ASP A 243 22.50 5.63 -9.07
N ALA A 244 23.26 5.94 -10.14
CA ALA A 244 23.64 5.00 -11.22
C ALA A 244 24.55 3.83 -10.80
N LYS A 245 25.24 3.91 -9.65
CA LYS A 245 25.97 2.77 -9.08
C LYS A 245 25.06 1.84 -8.25
N ASP A 246 23.84 2.28 -7.97
CA ASP A 246 22.98 1.76 -6.90
C ASP A 246 21.71 1.07 -7.40
N GLN A 247 21.66 0.73 -8.68
CA GLN A 247 20.47 0.21 -9.36
C GLN A 247 20.48 -1.32 -9.58
N HIS A 248 21.63 -1.97 -9.39
CA HIS A 248 21.79 -3.42 -9.57
C HIS A 248 22.43 -4.04 -8.33
N PRO A 249 21.66 -4.39 -7.30
CA PRO A 249 22.23 -5.12 -6.19
C PRO A 249 22.65 -6.53 -6.65
N GLN A 250 23.67 -7.09 -5.99
CA GLN A 250 24.02 -8.50 -6.21
C GLN A 250 22.87 -9.38 -5.70
N LEU A 251 22.51 -10.36 -6.53
CA LEU A 251 21.46 -11.34 -6.23
C LEU A 251 22.10 -12.64 -5.75
N THR A 252 21.62 -13.17 -4.62
CA THR A 252 22.07 -14.44 -4.06
C THR A 252 20.95 -15.48 -4.16
N GLU A 253 21.23 -16.63 -4.77
CA GLU A 253 20.26 -17.72 -4.87
C GLU A 253 19.88 -18.24 -3.48
N MET A 254 18.58 -18.36 -3.22
CA MET A 254 18.03 -18.87 -1.97
C MET A 254 17.89 -20.39 -2.07
N GLU A 255 18.99 -21.11 -1.83
CA GLU A 255 18.97 -22.58 -1.85
C GLU A 255 17.99 -23.15 -0.82
N GLY A 256 17.12 -24.06 -1.28
CA GLY A 256 16.20 -24.79 -0.40
C GLY A 256 15.06 -23.94 0.19
N ALA A 257 14.66 -22.85 -0.46
CA ALA A 257 13.49 -22.07 -0.05
C ALA A 257 12.20 -22.93 -0.11
N LYS A 258 11.71 -23.37 1.06
CA LYS A 258 10.52 -24.23 1.19
C LYS A 258 9.20 -23.50 1.38
N LYS A 259 9.22 -22.16 1.37
CA LYS A 259 8.03 -21.34 1.66
C LYS A 259 7.83 -20.27 0.59
N PRO A 260 6.61 -20.14 0.03
CA PRO A 260 6.31 -19.09 -0.93
C PRO A 260 6.31 -17.71 -0.30
N PRO A 261 6.81 -16.67 -1.01
CA PRO A 261 6.57 -15.29 -0.63
C PRO A 261 5.05 -15.06 -0.49
N ALA A 262 4.67 -14.41 0.60
CA ALA A 262 3.26 -14.21 0.92
C ALA A 262 2.56 -13.24 -0.05
N ILE A 263 3.33 -12.36 -0.69
CA ILE A 263 2.88 -11.42 -1.71
C ILE A 263 3.83 -11.55 -2.91
N GLN A 264 3.27 -11.73 -4.10
CA GLN A 264 4.01 -11.94 -5.34
C GLN A 264 3.51 -10.94 -6.38
N GLN A 265 4.31 -9.91 -6.65
CA GLN A 265 4.04 -8.90 -7.66
C GLN A 265 4.61 -9.35 -8.99
N PHE A 266 3.77 -9.52 -10.01
CA PHE A 266 4.24 -9.75 -11.37
C PHE A 266 4.34 -8.43 -12.13
N LEU A 267 5.29 -8.35 -13.05
CA LEU A 267 5.45 -7.18 -13.90
C LEU A 267 4.42 -7.15 -15.03
N ALA A 268 4.24 -5.96 -15.61
CA ALA A 268 3.38 -5.72 -16.75
C ALA A 268 4.23 -5.27 -17.94
N ASP A 269 4.08 -5.93 -19.08
CA ASP A 269 4.73 -5.53 -20.32
C ASP A 269 3.95 -4.40 -21.01
N GLU A 270 4.68 -3.74 -21.91
CA GLU A 270 4.28 -2.62 -22.77
C GLU A 270 4.06 -1.32 -22.01
N ASP A 271 3.19 -1.30 -21.01
CA ASP A 271 2.94 -0.12 -20.18
C ASP A 271 3.04 -0.46 -18.67
N PRO A 272 4.25 -0.73 -18.14
CA PRO A 272 4.42 -1.07 -16.74
C PRO A 272 3.91 0.01 -15.79
N ASP A 273 3.68 -0.36 -14.53
CA ASP A 273 3.29 0.61 -13.51
C ASP A 273 4.48 1.47 -13.07
N VAL A 274 4.66 2.55 -13.83
CA VAL A 274 5.64 3.61 -13.64
C VAL A 274 4.89 4.92 -13.36
N ASP A 275 5.51 5.80 -12.60
CA ASP A 275 4.89 7.08 -12.22
C ASP A 275 4.78 8.07 -13.40
N ALA A 276 4.01 9.13 -13.19
CA ALA A 276 3.80 10.14 -14.22
C ALA A 276 5.09 10.87 -14.62
N ILE A 277 6.08 11.01 -13.73
CA ILE A 277 7.37 11.62 -14.07
C ILE A 277 8.10 10.75 -15.10
N PHE A 278 8.15 9.44 -14.90
CA PHE A 278 8.69 8.53 -15.90
C PHE A 278 7.88 8.62 -17.20
N ARG A 279 6.53 8.63 -17.14
CA ARG A 279 5.70 8.73 -18.37
C ARG A 279 5.94 10.01 -19.17
N LEU A 280 6.24 11.11 -18.48
CA LEU A 280 6.52 12.41 -19.11
C LEU A 280 7.95 12.50 -19.67
N THR A 281 8.89 11.67 -19.22
CA THR A 281 10.33 11.86 -19.49
C THR A 281 11.06 10.64 -20.05
N GLY A 282 10.53 9.44 -19.81
CA GLY A 282 11.07 8.14 -20.20
C GLY A 282 10.47 7.61 -21.50
N GLN A 283 10.78 6.34 -21.80
CA GLN A 283 10.36 5.69 -23.04
C GLN A 283 9.39 4.54 -22.75
N LEU A 284 8.32 4.48 -23.55
CA LEU A 284 7.37 3.38 -23.64
C LEU A 284 7.17 3.04 -25.13
N PRO A 285 6.83 1.78 -25.49
CA PRO A 285 6.55 0.65 -24.60
C PRO A 285 7.81 0.07 -23.93
N CYS A 286 7.64 -0.56 -22.77
CA CYS A 286 8.71 -1.26 -22.07
C CYS A 286 8.33 -2.72 -21.82
N ARG A 287 9.22 -3.65 -22.18
CA ARG A 287 9.05 -5.08 -21.90
C ARG A 287 10.16 -5.56 -20.98
N PHE A 288 9.93 -6.66 -20.29
CA PHE A 288 10.92 -7.30 -19.43
C PHE A 288 11.38 -8.64 -20.01
N ALA A 289 12.61 -9.02 -19.71
CA ALA A 289 13.13 -10.33 -20.13
C ALA A 289 12.32 -11.47 -19.48
N GLU A 290 12.10 -12.54 -20.22
CA GLU A 290 11.45 -13.77 -19.74
C GLU A 290 12.40 -14.57 -18.84
N LYS A 291 12.63 -14.07 -17.62
CA LYS A 291 13.46 -14.74 -16.62
C LYS A 291 12.69 -15.86 -15.94
N ARG A 292 13.41 -16.91 -15.52
CA ARG A 292 12.87 -18.02 -14.70
C ARG A 292 13.26 -17.90 -13.24
N HIS A 293 13.22 -16.69 -12.70
CA HIS A 293 13.47 -16.47 -11.28
C HIS A 293 12.61 -15.36 -10.68
N ALA A 294 12.45 -15.45 -9.36
CA ALA A 294 11.81 -14.45 -8.52
C ALA A 294 12.87 -13.67 -7.75
N VAL A 295 12.61 -12.37 -7.53
CA VAL A 295 13.46 -11.50 -6.69
C VAL A 295 12.74 -11.22 -5.40
N VAL A 296 13.28 -11.72 -4.29
CA VAL A 296 12.72 -11.59 -2.95
C VAL A 296 13.38 -10.41 -2.25
N LEU A 297 12.54 -9.58 -1.64
CA LEU A 297 13.02 -8.46 -0.83
C LEU A 297 13.28 -8.91 0.60
N PRO A 298 14.53 -8.83 1.09
CA PRO A 298 14.84 -9.16 2.48
C PRO A 298 14.36 -8.06 3.45
N LYS A 299 14.36 -8.39 4.75
CA LYS A 299 14.05 -7.42 5.80
C LYS A 299 14.98 -6.21 5.73
N GLY A 300 14.41 -5.02 5.90
CA GLY A 300 15.14 -3.75 5.85
C GLY A 300 15.24 -3.14 4.45
N GLN A 301 14.79 -3.83 3.41
CA GLN A 301 14.72 -3.34 2.04
C GLN A 301 13.26 -3.26 1.58
N LEU A 302 12.94 -2.21 0.84
CA LEU A 302 11.59 -1.90 0.37
C LEU A 302 11.60 -1.56 -1.12
N THR A 303 10.58 -2.05 -1.83
CA THR A 303 10.27 -1.64 -3.20
C THR A 303 8.76 -1.52 -3.30
N PRO A 304 8.20 -0.42 -3.84
CA PRO A 304 6.76 -0.31 -3.94
C PRO A 304 6.22 -1.37 -4.90
N TYR A 305 5.07 -1.94 -4.54
CA TYR A 305 4.29 -2.83 -5.40
C TYR A 305 2.87 -2.26 -5.53
N ASN A 306 2.11 -2.70 -6.54
CA ASN A 306 0.83 -2.09 -6.91
C ASN A 306 -0.35 -3.06 -6.74
N ALA A 307 -1.53 -2.68 -7.21
CA ALA A 307 -2.73 -3.52 -7.16
C ALA A 307 -3.16 -4.04 -8.55
N GLN A 308 -2.21 -4.18 -9.48
CA GLN A 308 -2.49 -4.50 -10.89
C GLN A 308 -2.27 -5.97 -11.26
N CYS A 309 -1.28 -6.64 -10.66
CA CYS A 309 -0.97 -8.03 -10.97
C CYS A 309 -0.29 -8.72 -9.79
N VAL A 310 -1.01 -8.86 -8.68
CA VAL A 310 -0.44 -9.34 -7.40
C VAL A 310 -1.16 -10.56 -6.88
N VAL A 311 -0.41 -11.63 -6.63
CA VAL A 311 -0.89 -12.80 -5.91
C VAL A 311 -0.61 -12.62 -4.42
N ASN A 312 -1.67 -12.66 -3.62
CA ASN A 312 -1.63 -12.60 -2.17
C ASN A 312 -2.02 -13.96 -1.62
N LEU A 313 -1.18 -14.54 -0.75
CA LEU A 313 -1.48 -15.76 -0.03
C LEU A 313 -2.19 -15.44 1.28
N LYS A 314 -2.94 -16.42 1.79
CA LYS A 314 -3.71 -16.30 3.04
C LYS A 314 -2.92 -15.72 4.21
N SER A 315 -1.62 -15.98 4.33
CA SER A 315 -0.79 -15.42 5.42
C SER A 315 -0.61 -13.89 5.37
N ALA A 316 -0.91 -13.25 4.23
CA ALA A 316 -0.81 -11.81 4.02
C ALA A 316 -2.15 -11.11 3.75
N PHE A 317 -3.30 -11.78 3.86
CA PHE A 317 -4.60 -11.11 3.60
C PHE A 317 -4.86 -9.91 4.49
N TRP A 318 -4.35 -9.88 5.73
CA TRP A 318 -4.41 -8.69 6.58
C TRP A 318 -3.80 -7.44 5.93
N ALA A 319 -2.88 -7.60 4.98
CA ALA A 319 -2.15 -6.55 4.29
C ALA A 319 -2.83 -6.04 3.01
N LEU A 320 -3.99 -6.60 2.62
CA LEU A 320 -4.71 -6.21 1.39
C LEU A 320 -5.32 -4.80 1.46
N LEU A 321 -5.45 -4.23 2.66
CA LEU A 321 -6.19 -2.99 2.89
C LEU A 321 -5.60 -1.79 2.12
N LEU A 322 -6.41 -1.22 1.23
CA LEU A 322 -6.15 0.00 0.49
C LEU A 322 -6.65 1.22 1.27
N PRO A 323 -5.80 2.20 1.63
CA PRO A 323 -6.25 3.46 2.24
C PRO A 323 -7.10 4.28 1.26
N VAL A 324 -8.07 5.02 1.79
CA VAL A 324 -9.08 5.77 1.05
C VAL A 324 -9.09 7.27 1.35
N THR A 325 -8.26 7.74 2.27
CA THR A 325 -8.09 9.19 2.50
C THR A 325 -6.98 9.82 1.65
N VAL A 326 -6.27 8.98 0.90
CA VAL A 326 -5.28 9.38 -0.13
C VAL A 326 -5.88 9.21 -1.52
N ASN A 327 -5.24 9.80 -2.54
CA ASN A 327 -5.65 9.58 -3.92
C ASN A 327 -5.54 8.09 -4.30
N GLY A 328 -6.41 7.60 -5.20
CA GLY A 328 -6.35 6.22 -5.70
C GLY A 328 -4.97 5.82 -6.25
N ARG A 329 -4.27 6.75 -6.93
CA ARG A 329 -2.89 6.53 -7.44
C ARG A 329 -1.82 6.52 -6.35
N VAL A 330 -2.18 6.74 -5.09
CA VAL A 330 -1.29 6.67 -3.92
C VAL A 330 -1.62 5.45 -3.06
N SER A 331 -2.89 5.02 -3.09
CA SER A 331 -3.48 4.05 -2.18
C SER A 331 -2.74 2.71 -2.15
N ASP A 332 -2.59 2.06 -3.30
CA ASP A 332 -1.94 0.77 -3.45
C ASP A 332 -0.45 0.81 -3.09
N ILE A 333 0.23 1.90 -3.42
CA ILE A 333 1.63 2.13 -3.07
C ILE A 333 1.81 2.31 -1.56
N TRP A 334 0.97 3.09 -0.87
CA TRP A 334 1.04 3.20 0.59
C TRP A 334 0.76 1.87 1.28
N ARG A 335 -0.28 1.14 0.85
CA ARG A 335 -0.50 -0.24 1.29
C ARG A 335 0.78 -1.07 1.12
N SER A 336 1.46 -0.95 -0.02
CA SER A 336 2.64 -1.76 -0.32
C SER A 336 3.78 -1.60 0.68
N TYR A 337 4.07 -0.37 1.10
CA TYR A 337 5.12 -0.08 2.07
C TYR A 337 4.72 -0.51 3.49
N ILE A 338 3.46 -0.28 3.86
CA ILE A 338 2.89 -0.70 5.15
C ILE A 338 2.95 -2.22 5.30
N ALA A 339 2.50 -2.94 4.25
CA ALA A 339 2.52 -4.39 4.17
C ALA A 339 3.94 -4.93 4.34
N GLN A 340 4.89 -4.47 3.54
CA GLN A 340 6.29 -4.92 3.60
C GLN A 340 6.89 -4.75 4.99
N LYS A 341 6.66 -3.60 5.64
CA LYS A 341 7.18 -3.36 6.98
C LYS A 341 6.68 -4.40 7.98
N LEU A 342 5.39 -4.70 7.97
CA LEU A 342 4.79 -5.63 8.93
C LEU A 342 5.03 -7.10 8.56
N LEU A 343 5.27 -7.43 7.29
CA LEU A 343 5.67 -8.78 6.86
C LEU A 343 6.99 -9.22 7.53
N TRP A 344 7.91 -8.28 7.78
CA TRP A 344 9.18 -8.57 8.48
C TRP A 344 8.97 -9.14 9.88
N ASP A 345 7.93 -8.68 10.57
CA ASP A 345 7.59 -9.09 11.94
C ASP A 345 7.04 -10.52 12.01
N ILE A 346 6.60 -11.09 10.88
CA ILE A 346 6.05 -12.46 10.77
C ILE A 346 6.89 -13.39 9.88
N ASP A 347 8.10 -12.94 9.52
CA ASP A 347 9.04 -13.68 8.67
C ASP A 347 8.43 -14.06 7.31
N GLU A 348 7.68 -13.12 6.74
CA GLU A 348 7.16 -13.16 5.38
C GLU A 348 7.84 -12.09 4.52
N HIS A 349 7.74 -12.24 3.20
CA HIS A 349 8.41 -11.38 2.24
C HIS A 349 7.52 -11.11 1.03
N VAL A 350 7.84 -10.02 0.33
CA VAL A 350 7.35 -9.74 -1.02
C VAL A 350 8.37 -10.27 -2.01
N ALA A 351 7.88 -10.82 -3.13
CA ALA A 351 8.72 -11.12 -4.28
C ALA A 351 8.20 -10.43 -5.54
N PHE A 352 9.13 -9.98 -6.37
CA PHE A 352 8.88 -9.55 -7.73
C PHE A 352 9.10 -10.73 -8.68
N MET A 353 8.22 -10.83 -9.65
CA MET A 353 8.09 -11.97 -10.55
C MET A 353 8.13 -11.48 -12.01
N PRO A 354 8.50 -12.35 -12.97
CA PRO A 354 8.54 -12.00 -14.38
C PRO A 354 7.21 -11.45 -14.90
N ALA A 355 7.26 -10.71 -16.01
CA ALA A 355 6.08 -10.07 -16.56
C ALA A 355 5.00 -11.08 -16.98
N HIS A 356 3.79 -10.94 -16.44
CA HIS A 356 2.68 -11.89 -16.64
C HIS A 356 1.49 -11.28 -17.39
N VAL A 357 1.33 -9.96 -17.32
CA VAL A 357 0.25 -9.23 -17.99
C VAL A 357 0.82 -8.28 -19.03
N ILE A 358 -0.03 -7.89 -19.98
CA ILE A 358 0.16 -6.72 -20.84
C ILE A 358 -0.88 -5.71 -20.40
N HIS A 359 -0.46 -4.48 -20.14
CA HIS A 359 -1.35 -3.43 -19.65
C HIS A 359 -1.99 -2.72 -20.85
N ASP A 360 -3.29 -2.96 -21.05
CA ASP A 360 -4.12 -2.37 -22.10
C ASP A 360 -4.59 -0.97 -21.70
N ARG A 361 -3.62 -0.07 -21.56
CA ARG A 361 -3.85 1.20 -20.90
C ARG A 361 -4.83 2.11 -21.66
N VAL A 362 -5.79 2.66 -20.93
CA VAL A 362 -6.68 3.71 -21.44
C VAL A 362 -5.92 5.04 -21.55
N PHE A 363 -6.26 5.89 -22.52
CA PHE A 363 -5.59 7.18 -22.70
C PHE A 363 -5.70 8.05 -21.42
N HIS A 364 -4.55 8.41 -20.83
CA HIS A 364 -4.46 9.26 -19.64
C HIS A 364 -3.86 10.63 -19.96
N ASP A 365 -4.23 11.63 -19.16
CA ASP A 365 -3.54 12.91 -19.09
C ASP A 365 -2.45 12.82 -18.02
N TYR A 366 -1.19 12.66 -18.44
CA TYR A 366 -0.08 12.43 -17.53
C TYR A 366 0.18 13.60 -16.56
N LEU A 367 -0.27 14.83 -16.86
CA LEU A 367 -0.17 15.93 -15.90
C LEU A 367 -1.20 15.81 -14.78
N LYS A 368 -2.39 15.27 -15.06
CA LYS A 368 -3.38 14.93 -14.01
C LYS A 368 -2.90 13.76 -13.16
N ASP A 369 -2.25 12.77 -13.77
CA ASP A 369 -1.64 11.66 -13.04
C ASP A 369 -0.52 12.19 -12.12
N PHE A 370 0.35 13.06 -12.64
CA PHE A 370 1.40 13.72 -11.83
C PHE A 370 0.81 14.47 -10.62
N GLN A 371 -0.28 15.22 -10.82
CA GLN A 371 -0.97 15.91 -9.72
C GLN A 371 -1.57 14.93 -8.71
N SER A 372 -2.09 13.80 -9.18
CA SER A 372 -2.70 12.76 -8.33
C SER A 372 -1.67 11.96 -7.54
N GLU A 373 -0.40 11.94 -8.00
CA GLU A 373 0.71 11.20 -7.41
C GLU A 373 1.62 12.05 -6.50
N LEU A 374 1.28 13.32 -6.24
CA LEU A 374 2.13 14.26 -5.48
C LEU A 374 2.60 13.71 -4.13
N ASP A 375 1.76 12.98 -3.41
CA ASP A 375 2.13 12.39 -2.13
C ASP A 375 3.25 11.34 -2.27
N LEU A 376 3.29 10.59 -3.37
CA LEU A 376 4.37 9.65 -3.65
C LEU A 376 5.71 10.38 -3.78
N TYR A 377 5.72 11.47 -4.55
CA TYR A 377 6.92 12.26 -4.82
C TYR A 377 7.43 13.00 -3.58
N LEU A 378 6.50 13.59 -2.81
CA LEU A 378 6.85 14.49 -1.72
C LEU A 378 7.04 13.76 -0.39
N LYS A 379 6.36 12.63 -0.17
CA LYS A 379 6.35 11.91 1.11
C LYS A 379 7.03 10.54 1.06
N GLY A 380 7.27 9.95 -0.12
CA GLY A 380 7.80 8.58 -0.27
C GLY A 380 9.12 8.33 0.47
N GLY A 381 10.09 9.22 0.32
CA GLY A 381 11.38 9.10 1.04
C GLY A 381 11.22 9.18 2.57
N ALA A 382 10.35 10.07 3.06
CA ALA A 382 10.07 10.20 4.49
C ALA A 382 9.32 8.96 5.04
N LEU A 383 8.40 8.40 4.27
CA LEU A 383 7.67 7.17 4.63
C LEU A 383 8.63 6.00 4.78
N VAL A 384 9.48 5.76 3.78
CA VAL A 384 10.50 4.69 3.81
C VAL A 384 11.40 4.85 5.04
N LYS A 385 11.93 6.05 5.27
CA LYS A 385 12.79 6.34 6.42
C LYS A 385 12.08 6.04 7.75
N PHE A 386 10.82 6.47 7.89
CA PHE A 386 10.00 6.19 9.05
C PHE A 386 9.80 4.68 9.24
N LEU A 387 9.34 3.95 8.22
CA LEU A 387 9.04 2.52 8.33
C LEU A 387 10.27 1.67 8.65
N VAL A 388 11.41 1.95 8.01
CA VAL A 388 12.68 1.28 8.32
C VAL A 388 13.06 1.47 9.79
N GLY A 389 12.93 2.71 10.28
CA GLY A 389 13.21 3.07 11.67
C GLY A 389 12.16 2.60 12.68
N TRP A 390 10.93 2.33 12.24
CA TRP A 390 9.79 2.03 13.12
C TRP A 390 10.01 0.75 13.92
N ARG A 391 9.65 0.80 15.20
CA ARG A 391 9.71 -0.30 16.15
C ARG A 391 8.41 -0.29 16.95
N SER A 392 8.00 -1.47 17.41
CA SER A 392 6.81 -1.66 18.20
C SER A 392 7.08 -2.65 19.32
N ASP A 393 6.50 -2.39 20.48
CA ASP A 393 6.45 -3.28 21.65
C ASP A 393 5.13 -4.07 21.72
N ALA A 394 4.13 -3.70 20.91
CA ALA A 394 2.87 -4.43 20.81
C ALA A 394 3.06 -5.95 20.59
N PRO A 395 2.35 -6.79 21.38
CA PRO A 395 2.61 -8.22 21.47
C PRO A 395 1.95 -9.06 20.37
N THR A 396 1.00 -8.49 19.62
CA THR A 396 0.31 -9.17 18.53
C THR A 396 0.44 -8.41 17.20
N LEU A 397 0.30 -9.10 16.07
CA LEU A 397 0.28 -8.46 14.76
C LEU A 397 -0.89 -7.47 14.63
N VAL A 398 -2.04 -7.81 15.22
CA VAL A 398 -3.24 -6.95 15.24
C VAL A 398 -2.95 -5.60 15.89
N GLU A 399 -2.35 -5.61 17.09
CA GLU A 399 -1.99 -4.38 17.80
C GLU A 399 -0.89 -3.60 17.05
N ARG A 400 0.04 -4.29 16.40
CA ARG A 400 1.06 -3.65 15.54
C ARG A 400 0.47 -2.96 14.32
N ILE A 401 -0.52 -3.57 13.68
CA ILE A 401 -1.25 -2.96 12.56
C ILE A 401 -1.93 -1.68 13.06
N GLU A 402 -2.73 -1.76 14.12
CA GLU A 402 -3.41 -0.58 14.69
C GLU A 402 -2.43 0.53 15.09
N GLN A 403 -1.32 0.18 15.76
CA GLN A 403 -0.29 1.12 16.15
C GLN A 403 0.35 1.79 14.93
N LEU A 404 0.71 1.02 13.89
CA LEU A 404 1.33 1.59 12.70
C LEU A 404 0.38 2.53 11.96
N TRP A 405 -0.89 2.16 11.78
CA TRP A 405 -1.89 3.05 11.19
C TRP A 405 -2.12 4.32 12.01
N THR A 406 -2.06 4.21 13.34
CA THR A 406 -2.13 5.37 14.24
C THR A 406 -0.95 6.31 13.99
N GLU A 407 0.26 5.77 13.93
CA GLU A 407 1.48 6.55 13.73
C GLU A 407 1.59 7.17 12.33
N LEU A 408 1.06 6.48 11.31
CA LEU A 408 0.94 7.03 9.95
C LEU A 408 -0.02 8.21 9.91
N TYR A 409 -1.15 8.10 10.61
CA TYR A 409 -2.08 9.21 10.80
C TYR A 409 -1.40 10.38 11.51
N GLU A 410 -0.71 10.15 12.62
CA GLU A 410 -0.05 11.19 13.43
C GLU A 410 1.03 11.99 12.66
N ARG A 411 1.56 11.38 11.59
CA ARG A 411 2.56 11.96 10.70
C ARG A 411 1.99 12.53 9.39
N GLY A 412 0.68 12.37 9.13
CA GLY A 412 -0.01 12.89 7.94
C GLY A 412 0.33 12.16 6.63
N PHE A 413 0.66 10.88 6.73
CA PHE A 413 0.67 10.00 5.55
C PHE A 413 -0.74 9.60 5.12
N VAL A 414 -1.65 9.51 6.09
CA VAL A 414 -3.08 9.19 5.95
C VAL A 414 -3.90 10.03 6.93
N GLU A 415 -5.21 10.12 6.74
CA GLU A 415 -6.15 10.81 7.63
C GLU A 415 -6.91 9.86 8.56
N GLU A 416 -7.67 10.42 9.51
CA GLU A 416 -8.36 9.66 10.57
C GLU A 416 -9.28 8.57 10.00
N GLY A 417 -9.89 8.84 8.84
CA GLY A 417 -10.74 7.89 8.13
C GLY A 417 -10.02 6.56 7.83
N ASP A 418 -8.73 6.60 7.49
CA ASP A 418 -7.94 5.40 7.21
C ASP A 418 -7.58 4.62 8.48
N LEU A 419 -7.34 5.31 9.60
CA LEU A 419 -7.16 4.64 10.88
C LEU A 419 -8.44 3.90 11.30
N ARG A 420 -9.61 4.55 11.17
CA ARG A 420 -10.90 3.91 11.46
C ARG A 420 -11.21 2.77 10.49
N LEU A 421 -10.89 2.95 9.21
CA LEU A 421 -11.00 1.90 8.20
C LEU A 421 -10.10 0.71 8.53
N ALA A 422 -8.86 0.93 8.97
CA ALA A 422 -7.96 -0.14 9.40
C ALA A 422 -8.49 -0.89 10.62
N GLN A 423 -9.09 -0.18 11.58
CA GLN A 423 -9.78 -0.85 12.69
C GLN A 423 -10.97 -1.68 12.22
N ALA A 424 -11.80 -1.14 11.33
CA ALA A 424 -12.94 -1.86 10.76
C ALA A 424 -12.49 -3.11 9.98
N TRP A 425 -11.43 -2.98 9.19
CA TRP A 425 -10.81 -4.08 8.45
C TRP A 425 -10.36 -5.23 9.35
N ILE A 426 -9.67 -4.91 10.45
CA ILE A 426 -9.28 -5.93 11.45
C ILE A 426 -10.53 -6.59 12.05
N ARG A 427 -11.56 -5.83 12.42
CA ARG A 427 -12.81 -6.39 12.97
C ARG A 427 -13.48 -7.35 11.99
N ASP A 428 -13.58 -6.96 10.72
CA ASP A 428 -14.17 -7.80 9.69
C ASP A 428 -13.36 -9.09 9.49
N LEU A 429 -12.03 -9.01 9.42
CA LEU A 429 -11.18 -10.20 9.32
C LEU A 429 -11.40 -11.16 10.51
N LEU A 430 -11.44 -10.63 11.73
CA LEU A 430 -11.73 -11.42 12.92
C LEU A 430 -13.13 -12.03 12.86
N ALA A 431 -14.12 -11.28 12.39
CA ALA A 431 -15.50 -11.74 12.24
C ALA A 431 -15.68 -12.84 11.18
N LEU A 432 -14.81 -12.84 10.18
CA LEU A 432 -14.72 -13.88 9.16
C LEU A 432 -13.87 -15.08 9.59
N GLY A 433 -13.35 -15.09 10.82
CA GLY A 433 -12.52 -16.17 11.35
C GLY A 433 -11.10 -16.22 10.76
N TYR A 434 -10.62 -15.11 10.17
CA TYR A 434 -9.26 -14.99 9.70
C TYR A 434 -8.26 -15.11 10.86
N ARG A 435 -7.24 -15.96 10.70
CA ARG A 435 -6.21 -16.17 11.71
C ARG A 435 -4.98 -15.33 11.37
N PHE A 436 -4.78 -14.25 12.12
CA PHE A 436 -3.58 -13.43 12.03
C PHE A 436 -2.32 -14.28 12.35
N PRO A 437 -1.25 -14.18 11.56
CA PRO A 437 0.01 -14.87 11.84
C PRO A 437 0.64 -14.44 13.17
N GLU A 438 1.42 -15.35 13.78
CA GLU A 438 2.19 -15.05 14.98
C GLU A 438 3.46 -14.25 14.66
N LEU A 439 3.85 -13.38 15.58
CA LEU A 439 5.09 -12.62 15.47
C LEU A 439 6.30 -13.55 15.58
N LYS A 440 7.27 -13.35 14.69
CA LYS A 440 8.56 -14.04 14.63
C LYS A 440 9.70 -13.05 14.83
N ILE A 441 9.67 -12.37 15.97
CA ILE A 441 10.65 -11.33 16.34
C ILE A 441 11.63 -11.92 17.36
N PRO A 442 12.95 -11.82 17.15
CA PRO A 442 13.94 -12.27 18.14
C PRO A 442 13.75 -11.54 19.48
N LYS A 443 13.74 -12.28 20.59
CA LYS A 443 13.50 -11.76 21.96
C LYS A 443 14.41 -10.59 22.37
N ILE A 444 15.59 -10.43 21.75
CA ILE A 444 16.62 -9.45 22.07
C ILE A 444 16.19 -8.00 21.78
N LEU A 445 15.17 -7.76 20.93
CA LEU A 445 14.66 -6.41 20.65
C LEU A 445 13.62 -5.91 21.67
N SER A 446 13.06 -6.78 22.52
CA SER A 446 12.05 -6.40 23.52
C SER A 446 12.63 -5.74 24.78
N ALA A 447 13.92 -5.95 25.07
CA ALA A 447 14.52 -5.53 26.33
C ALA A 447 15.12 -4.11 26.32
N ARG A 448 15.27 -3.47 25.14
CA ARG A 448 15.88 -2.13 25.05
C ARG A 448 14.90 -0.98 25.36
N SER A 449 13.61 -1.24 25.55
CA SER A 449 12.62 -0.26 26.01
C SER A 449 12.46 -0.20 27.54
N ALA A 450 13.10 -1.10 28.30
CA ALA A 450 12.95 -1.19 29.76
C ALA A 450 14.13 -0.63 30.58
N GLY A 451 15.07 0.09 29.94
CA GLY A 451 16.34 0.47 30.59
C GLY A 451 16.82 1.88 30.24
N VAL A 452 15.97 2.90 30.36
CA VAL A 452 16.42 4.30 30.53
C VAL A 452 15.55 4.94 31.61
N GLY A 453 15.85 4.60 32.85
CA GLY A 453 15.27 5.20 34.03
C GLY A 453 16.16 4.87 35.21
N GLU A 454 16.68 5.90 35.87
CA GLU A 454 17.47 5.86 37.11
C GLU A 454 18.95 5.47 37.01
N ALA A 455 19.80 6.49 36.82
CA ALA A 455 20.93 6.75 37.71
C ALA A 455 21.45 8.19 37.51
N SER A 456 20.84 9.16 38.19
CA SER A 456 21.52 10.42 38.51
C SER A 456 21.14 10.84 39.93
N ARG A 457 22.11 10.71 40.83
CA ARG A 457 22.25 11.21 42.23
C ARG A 457 23.36 10.31 42.81
N GLY A 458 24.60 10.75 42.95
CA GLY A 458 25.05 11.93 43.66
C GLY A 458 25.95 11.40 44.79
N GLY A 459 27.23 11.73 44.76
CA GLY A 459 28.20 11.21 45.73
C GLY A 459 29.61 11.70 45.42
N VAL A 460 29.88 12.94 45.79
CA VAL A 460 31.23 13.49 45.92
C VAL A 460 31.85 12.85 47.17
N GLU A 461 32.93 12.11 47.02
CA GLU A 461 33.87 11.84 48.12
C GLU A 461 35.30 11.91 47.61
N MET A 462 36.05 12.84 48.22
CA MET A 462 37.50 12.92 48.11
C MET A 462 38.14 11.76 48.88
N GLY A 463 39.12 11.10 48.27
CA GLY A 463 39.92 10.08 48.92
C GLY A 463 41.28 9.92 48.26
N SER A 464 42.28 10.53 48.89
CA SER A 464 43.72 10.36 48.67
C SER A 464 44.19 8.91 48.80
N GLY A 465 45.23 8.53 48.05
CA GLY A 465 46.06 7.37 48.37
C GLY A 465 46.78 6.81 47.15
N GLY A 466 48.11 6.83 47.17
CA GLY A 466 48.96 6.41 46.06
C GLY A 466 49.17 4.89 45.97
N GLY A 467 50.00 4.48 45.01
CA GLY A 467 50.45 3.09 44.89
C GLY A 467 50.82 2.71 43.46
N GLU A 468 52.12 2.70 43.19
CA GLU A 468 52.76 2.13 42.00
C GLU A 468 52.41 0.65 41.80
N LEU A 469 52.19 0.24 40.53
CA LEU A 469 53.04 -0.67 39.75
C LEU A 469 52.46 -0.88 38.35
#